data_AF-A0A8C2F218-F1
#
_entry.id   AF-A0A8C2F218-F1
#
_cell.length_a   1.000
_cell.length_b   1.000
_cell.length_c   1.000
_cell.angle_alpha   90.00
_cell.angle_beta   90.00
_cell.angle_gamma   90.00
#
_symmetry.space_group_name_H-M   'P 1'
#
loop_
_entity.id
_entity.type
_entity.pdbx_description
1 polymer ?
#
loop_
_entity_poly.entity_id
_entity_poly.type
_entity_poly.pdbx_seq_one_letter_code
_entity_poly.pdbx_strand_id
1 'polypeptide(L)'
;LLVAPKTEFVNTHRDELIQRVSSVMAIADSLMSKNMINREMYKKVHAAEPQQEKMRHLLDAVDSGGAAVKAEFCRLLKEKEHYLVDELGPHL
;
A
#
# COMPACT_ATOMS: atom_id res chain seq x y z
N LEU A 1 -17.33 16.16 3.04
CA LEU A 1 -16.51 15.12 3.71
C LEU A 1 -15.05 15.41 3.34
N LEU A 2 -14.19 15.76 4.29
CA LEU A 2 -12.75 15.89 4.03
C LEU A 2 -12.16 14.49 4.00
N VAL A 3 -11.71 14.04 2.82
CA VAL A 3 -10.91 12.82 2.70
C VAL A 3 -9.52 13.16 3.25
N ALA A 4 -8.97 12.31 4.13
CA ALA A 4 -7.63 12.55 4.67
C ALA A 4 -6.59 12.53 3.53
N PRO A 5 -5.54 13.38 3.54
CA PRO A 5 -4.57 13.48 2.43
C PRO A 5 -3.95 12.14 2.01
N LYS A 6 -3.65 11.27 2.97
CA LYS A 6 -3.12 9.92 2.72
C LYS A 6 -4.13 9.02 2.01
N THR A 7 -5.42 9.16 2.34
CA THR A 7 -6.49 8.43 1.68
C THR A 7 -6.65 8.87 0.24
N GLU A 8 -6.61 10.18 0.02
CA GLU A 8 -6.67 10.77 -1.32
C GLU A 8 -5.49 10.31 -2.17
N PHE A 9 -4.26 10.37 -1.66
CA PHE A 9 -3.07 9.91 -2.38
C PHE A 9 -3.19 8.46 -2.89
N VAL A 10 -3.54 7.52 -2.01
CA VAL A 10 -3.63 6.09 -2.40
C VAL A 10 -4.74 5.87 -3.43
N ASN A 11 -5.85 6.59 -3.31
CA ASN A 11 -6.96 6.47 -4.25
C ASN A 11 -6.60 7.07 -5.62
N THR A 12 -6.01 8.26 -5.63
CA THR A 12 -5.61 8.99 -6.85
C THR A 12 -4.51 8.26 -7.61
N HIS A 13 -3.53 7.68 -6.92
CA HIS A 13 -2.37 7.05 -7.54
C HIS A 13 -2.44 5.52 -7.58
N ARG A 14 -3.63 4.92 -7.40
CA ARG A 14 -3.78 3.46 -7.28
C ARG A 14 -3.11 2.71 -8.44
N ASP A 15 -3.32 3.16 -9.67
CA ASP A 15 -2.78 2.49 -10.86
C ASP A 15 -1.26 2.61 -10.96
N GLU A 16 -0.71 3.78 -10.67
CA GLU A 16 0.75 4.01 -10.60
C GLU A 16 1.38 3.12 -9.53
N LEU A 17 0.75 3.01 -8.36
CA LEU A 17 1.22 2.16 -7.27
C LEU A 17 1.22 0.69 -7.69
N ILE A 18 0.17 0.21 -8.37
CA ILE A 18 0.07 -1.16 -8.88
C ILE A 18 1.19 -1.45 -9.88
N GLN A 19 1.47 -0.52 -10.79
CA GLN A 19 2.42 -0.74 -11.87
C GLN A 19 3.88 -0.65 -11.41
N ARG A 20 4.18 0.20 -10.42
CA ARG A 20 5.55 0.67 -10.19
C ARG A 20 6.14 0.29 -8.83
N VAL A 21 5.32 -0.06 -7.84
CA VAL A 21 5.85 -0.45 -6.52
C VAL A 21 6.53 -1.81 -6.62
N SER A 22 7.83 -1.82 -6.31
CA SER A 22 8.67 -3.03 -6.33
C SER A 22 8.80 -3.69 -4.95
N SER A 23 8.56 -2.93 -3.88
CA SER A 23 8.70 -3.36 -2.48
C SER A 23 7.43 -3.99 -1.89
N VAL A 24 6.52 -4.52 -2.73
CA VAL A 24 5.18 -4.99 -2.31
C VAL A 24 5.24 -5.94 -1.10
N MET A 25 6.09 -6.97 -1.17
CA MET A 25 6.20 -7.95 -0.08
C MET A 25 6.80 -7.35 1.19
N ALA A 26 7.79 -6.47 1.09
CA ALA A 26 8.37 -5.80 2.25
C ALA A 26 7.36 -4.88 2.98
N ILE A 27 6.45 -4.26 2.23
CA ILE A 27 5.33 -3.47 2.79
C ILE A 27 4.32 -4.42 3.45
N ALA A 28 3.94 -5.50 2.77
CA ALA A 28 3.02 -6.50 3.31
C ALA A 28 3.53 -7.15 4.60
N ASP A 29 4.80 -7.52 4.68
CA ASP A 29 5.47 -8.05 5.87
C ASP A 29 5.40 -7.06 7.04
N SER A 30 5.64 -5.78 6.75
CA SER A 30 5.60 -4.72 7.75
C SER A 30 4.18 -4.50 8.30
N LEU A 31 3.16 -4.54 7.44
CA LEU A 31 1.76 -4.45 7.88
C LEU A 31 1.31 -5.69 8.65
N MET A 32 1.73 -6.89 8.23
CA MET A 32 1.41 -8.15 8.91
C MET A 32 2.04 -8.21 10.30
N SER A 33 3.32 -7.84 10.44
CA SER A 33 4.02 -7.82 11.73
C SER A 33 3.41 -6.83 12.74
N LYS A 34 2.76 -5.77 12.23
CA LYS A 34 2.00 -4.79 13.02
C LYS A 34 0.54 -5.20 13.27
N ASN A 35 0.12 -6.40 12.85
CA ASN A 35 -1.27 -6.88 12.91
C ASN A 35 -2.27 -5.94 12.21
N MET A 36 -1.83 -5.20 11.20
CA MET A 36 -2.67 -4.27 10.44
C MET A 36 -3.36 -4.91 9.25
N ILE A 37 -2.83 -6.04 8.77
CA ILE A 37 -3.51 -6.95 7.86
C ILE A 37 -3.53 -8.33 8.49
N ASN A 38 -4.55 -9.13 8.17
CA ASN A 38 -4.64 -10.48 8.70
C ASN A 38 -3.83 -11.49 7.86
N ARG A 39 -3.63 -12.68 8.43
CA ARG A 39 -2.86 -13.76 7.79
C ARG A 39 -3.44 -14.21 6.45
N GLU A 40 -4.76 -14.18 6.28
CA GLU A 40 -5.41 -14.60 5.03
C GLU A 40 -5.10 -13.62 3.90
N MET A 41 -5.27 -12.33 4.15
CA MET A 41 -4.92 -11.25 3.22
C MET A 41 -3.44 -11.30 2.86
N TYR A 42 -2.58 -11.44 3.86
CA TYR A 42 -1.14 -11.59 3.62
C TYR A 42 -0.82 -12.79 2.71
N LYS A 43 -1.43 -13.96 2.95
CA LYS A 43 -1.24 -15.14 2.10
C LYS A 43 -1.70 -14.91 0.66
N LYS A 44 -2.81 -14.19 0.45
CA LYS A 44 -3.28 -13.82 -0.90
C LYS A 44 -2.25 -12.94 -1.63
N VAL A 45 -1.70 -11.93 -0.95
CA VAL A 45 -0.62 -11.09 -1.48
C VAL A 45 0.62 -11.91 -1.82
N HIS A 46 1.04 -12.79 -0.90
CA HIS A 46 2.25 -13.60 -1.09
C HIS A 46 2.13 -14.57 -2.28
N ALA A 47 0.96 -15.17 -2.48
CA ALA A 47 0.73 -16.19 -3.50
C ALA A 47 0.45 -15.66 -4.91
N ALA A 48 0.05 -14.39 -5.04
CA ALA A 48 -0.28 -13.81 -6.33
C ALA A 48 0.96 -13.58 -7.19
N GLU A 49 0.84 -13.72 -8.50
CA GLU A 49 1.85 -13.33 -9.48
C GLU A 49 1.10 -12.79 -10.71
N PRO A 50 1.63 -11.78 -11.43
CA PRO A 50 2.90 -11.08 -11.21
C PRO A 50 2.82 -10.04 -10.07
N GLN A 51 3.89 -9.27 -9.85
CA GLN A 51 4.00 -8.26 -8.80
C GLN A 51 2.83 -7.25 -8.77
N GLN A 52 2.28 -6.90 -9.93
CA GLN A 52 1.12 -6.01 -10.05
C GLN A 52 -0.11 -6.60 -9.34
N GLU A 53 -0.31 -7.93 -9.44
CA GLU A 53 -1.43 -8.59 -8.78
C GLU A 53 -1.20 -8.71 -7.26
N LYS A 54 0.05 -8.89 -6.83
CA LYS A 54 0.40 -8.76 -5.40
C LYS A 54 0.00 -7.38 -4.87
N MET A 55 0.32 -6.33 -5.62
CA MET A 55 0.03 -4.97 -5.21
C MET A 55 -1.47 -4.67 -5.18
N ARG A 56 -2.23 -5.22 -6.13
CA ARG A 56 -3.70 -5.13 -6.14
C ARG A 56 -4.30 -5.71 -4.86
N HIS A 57 -3.92 -6.94 -4.50
CA HIS A 57 -4.39 -7.56 -3.25
C HIS A 57 -3.92 -6.81 -2.00
N LEU A 58 -2.72 -6.23 -2.02
CA LEU A 58 -2.23 -5.44 -0.91
C LEU A 58 -3.07 -4.17 -0.73
N LEU A 59 -3.41 -3.48 -1.81
CA LEU A 59 -4.26 -2.29 -1.76
C LEU A 59 -5.69 -2.63 -1.31
N ASP A 60 -6.23 -3.77 -1.72
CA ASP A 60 -7.54 -4.24 -1.22
C ASP A 60 -7.50 -4.51 0.30
N ALA A 61 -6.41 -5.12 0.80
CA ALA A 61 -6.20 -5.31 2.23
C ALA A 61 -6.08 -3.96 2.96
N VAL A 62 -5.33 -3.01 2.40
CA VAL A 62 -5.18 -1.65 2.95
C VAL A 62 -6.53 -0.92 3.02
N ASP A 63 -7.35 -1.01 1.99
CA ASP A 63 -8.69 -0.40 1.96
C ASP A 63 -9.61 -1.00 3.03
N SER A 64 -9.58 -2.32 3.19
CA SER A 64 -10.38 -3.03 4.21
C SER A 64 -9.96 -2.70 5.64
N GLY A 65 -8.69 -2.34 5.86
CA GLY A 65 -8.13 -1.96 7.16
C GLY A 65 -8.44 -0.50 7.57
N GLY A 66 -9.03 0.29 6.67
CA GLY A 66 -9.43 1.67 6.94
C GLY A 66 -8.27 2.66 7.08
N ALA A 67 -8.58 3.85 7.61
CA ALA A 67 -7.68 5.01 7.57
C ALA A 67 -6.33 4.78 8.29
N ALA A 68 -6.30 4.01 9.38
CA ALA A 68 -5.08 3.74 10.13
C ALA A 68 -4.10 2.87 9.33
N VAL A 69 -4.60 1.81 8.69
CA VAL A 69 -3.79 0.92 7.86
C VAL A 69 -3.30 1.64 6.61
N LYS A 70 -4.17 2.45 5.99
CA LYS A 70 -3.79 3.31 4.86
C LYS A 70 -2.72 4.34 5.24
N ALA A 71 -2.81 4.94 6.43
CA ALA A 71 -1.81 5.88 6.90
C ALA A 71 -0.43 5.24 7.11
N GLU A 72 -0.39 4.00 7.61
CA GLU A 72 0.84 3.23 7.78
C GLU A 72 1.39 2.74 6.43
N PHE A 73 0.52 2.32 5.51
CA PHE A 73 0.91 1.99 4.13
C PHE A 73 1.63 3.18 3.47
N CYS A 74 1.08 4.39 3.55
CA CYS A 74 1.74 5.59 3.02
C CYS A 74 3.10 5.86 3.69
N ARG A 75 3.22 5.63 5.01
CA ARG A 75 4.49 5.78 5.73
C ARG A 75 5.56 4.80 5.21
N LEU A 76 5.18 3.52 5.04
CA LEU A 76 6.05 2.47 4.52
C LEU A 76 6.41 2.69 3.05
N LEU A 77 5.45 3.18 2.26
CA LEU A 77 5.67 3.55 0.87
C LEU A 77 6.71 4.67 0.77
N LYS A 78 6.60 5.73 1.59
CA LYS A 78 7.60 6.80 1.64
C LYS A 78 8.96 6.32 2.10
N GLU A 79 9.00 5.35 3.02
CA GLU A 79 10.26 4.76 3.50
C GLU A 79 10.98 3.93 2.43
N LYS A 80 10.22 3.15 1.65
CA LYS A 80 10.78 2.14 0.73
C LYS A 80 10.84 2.58 -0.74
N GLU A 81 9.95 3.47 -1.14
CA GLU A 81 9.71 3.91 -2.52
C GLU A 81 9.71 5.45 -2.62
N HIS A 82 10.58 6.13 -1.85
CA HIS A 82 10.60 7.59 -1.74
C HIS A 82 10.62 8.32 -3.09
N TYR A 83 11.43 7.87 -4.06
CA TYR A 83 11.47 8.45 -5.39
C TYR A 83 10.10 8.42 -6.10
N LEU A 84 9.36 7.32 -5.97
CA LEU A 84 8.03 7.18 -6.54
C LEU A 84 7.03 8.12 -5.84
N VAL A 85 7.12 8.22 -4.51
CA VAL A 85 6.26 9.14 -3.74
C VAL A 85 6.53 10.60 -4.11
N ASP A 86 7.79 10.98 -4.23
CA ASP A 86 8.19 12.34 -4.59
C ASP A 86 7.71 12.73 -6.00
N GLU A 87 7.68 11.76 -6.94
CA GLU A 87 7.15 11.97 -8.29
C GLU A 87 5.62 12.10 -8.32
N LEU A 88 4.91 11.21 -7.61
CA LEU A 88 3.44 11.17 -7.64
C LEU A 88 2.80 12.31 -6.83
N GLY A 89 3.46 12.75 -5.76
CA GLY A 89 2.94 13.81 -4.91
C GLY A 89 3.87 14.07 -3.73
N PRO A 90 4.73 15.11 -3.78
CA PRO A 90 5.76 15.39 -2.75
C PRO A 90 5.18 15.75 -1.37
N HIS A 91 3.86 15.84 -1.24
CA HIS A 91 3.15 16.22 0.00
C HIS A 91 2.50 15.03 0.74
N LEU A 92 2.89 13.79 0.43
CA LEU A 92 2.49 12.62 1.22
C LEU A 92 3.14 12.56 2.61
#